data_AF-A0A838J3P2-F1
#
_entry.id   AF-A0A838J3P2-F1
#
_cell.length_a   1.000
_cell.length_b   1.000
_cell.length_c   1.000
_cell.angle_alpha   90.00
_cell.angle_beta   90.00
_cell.angle_gamma   90.00
#
_symmetry.space_group_name_H-M   'P 1'
#
loop_
_entity.id
_entity.type
_entity.pdbx_description
1 polymer ?
#
loop_
_entity_poly.entity_id
_entity_poly.type
_entity_poly.pdbx_seq_one_letter_code
_entity_poly.pdbx_strand_id
1 'polypeptide(L)'
;MSTSDPIIDTDVHETFTSYQDLLPYLQEPWRWLVESGAWRGISPHYAIWSNAGWRQDAFPEKGSPGSNYELLRQQVLDRYPIKHAVLT
;
A
#
# COMPACT_ATOMS: atom_id res chain seq x y z
N MET A 1 4.88 5.58 -32.11
CA MET A 1 3.91 6.50 -31.49
C MET A 1 4.34 6.68 -30.04
N SER A 2 4.72 7.89 -29.63
CA SER A 2 5.04 8.19 -28.23
C SER A 2 3.74 8.31 -27.47
N THR A 3 3.41 7.37 -26.60
CA THR A 3 2.21 7.41 -25.76
C THR A 3 2.49 8.31 -24.55
N SER A 4 2.50 9.62 -24.79
CA SER A 4 2.70 10.67 -23.78
C SER A 4 1.39 11.30 -23.30
N ASP A 5 0.24 10.73 -23.72
CA ASP A 5 -1.06 11.20 -23.28
C ASP A 5 -1.26 10.90 -21.79
N PRO A 6 -1.79 11.85 -21.01
CA PRO A 6 -2.07 11.62 -19.61
C PRO A 6 -3.06 10.46 -19.41
N ILE A 7 -2.77 9.58 -18.45
CA ILE A 7 -3.62 8.43 -18.11
C ILE A 7 -4.25 8.59 -16.72
N ILE A 8 -5.31 7.80 -16.48
CA ILE A 8 -5.86 7.59 -15.15
C ILE A 8 -5.54 6.15 -14.76
N ASP A 9 -4.85 5.98 -13.63
CA ASP A 9 -4.68 4.68 -13.00
C ASP A 9 -5.82 4.48 -12.00
N THR A 10 -6.63 3.46 -12.22
CA THR A 10 -7.86 3.22 -11.46
C THR A 10 -7.66 2.29 -10.26
N ASP A 11 -6.45 1.76 -10.05
CA ASP A 11 -6.19 0.77 -9.01
C ASP A 11 -4.74 0.84 -8.52
N VAL A 12 -4.48 1.78 -7.61
CA VAL A 12 -3.17 1.98 -6.98
C VAL A 12 -3.27 1.62 -5.51
N HIS A 13 -2.66 0.50 -5.13
CA HIS A 13 -2.62 0.07 -3.74
C HIS A 13 -1.59 0.84 -2.91
N GLU A 14 -2.06 1.65 -1.98
CA GLU A 14 -1.31 2.15 -0.84
C GLU A 14 -1.46 1.23 0.38
N THR A 15 -0.59 1.40 1.36
CA THR A 15 -0.78 0.71 2.65
C THR A 15 -0.15 1.49 3.80
N PHE A 16 -0.32 1.01 5.02
CA PHE A 16 0.21 1.64 6.23
C PHE A 16 1.63 1.14 6.51
N THR A 17 2.45 1.97 7.16
CA THR A 17 3.75 1.50 7.68
C THR A 17 3.51 0.53 8.84
N SER A 18 2.48 0.79 9.63
CA SER A 18 2.00 -0.07 10.71
C SER A 18 0.48 0.09 10.89
N TYR A 19 -0.22 -0.98 11.28
CA TYR A 19 -1.62 -0.84 11.69
C TYR A 19 -1.82 0.08 12.90
N GLN A 20 -0.76 0.36 13.67
CA GLN A 20 -0.81 1.35 14.75
C GLN A 20 -1.10 2.77 14.24
N ASP A 21 -0.80 3.06 12.97
CA ASP A 21 -1.10 4.36 12.35
C ASP A 21 -2.62 4.64 12.31
N LEU A 22 -3.45 3.59 12.47
CA LEU A 22 -4.91 3.69 12.53
C LEU A 22 -5.44 4.03 13.91
N LEU A 23 -4.67 3.88 15.00
CA LEU A 23 -5.15 4.04 16.37
C LEU A 23 -5.84 5.40 16.67
N PRO A 24 -5.46 6.54 16.06
CA PRO A 24 -6.17 7.80 16.25
C PRO A 24 -7.59 7.82 15.66
N TYR A 25 -7.88 6.93 14.71
CA TYR A 25 -9.14 6.89 13.96
C TYR A 25 -10.09 5.78 14.42
N LEU A 26 -9.62 4.89 15.31
CA LEU A 26 -10.39 3.74 15.79
C LEU A 26 -11.10 4.07 17.11
N GLN A 27 -12.38 3.70 17.18
CA GLN A 27 -13.14 3.67 18.43
C GLN A 27 -12.99 2.32 19.13
N GLU A 28 -13.34 2.24 20.41
CA GLU A 28 -13.43 0.96 21.11
C GLU A 28 -14.60 0.11 20.58
N PRO A 29 -14.47 -1.24 20.52
CA PRO A 29 -13.32 -2.05 20.97
C PRO A 29 -12.22 -2.23 19.91
N TRP A 30 -12.36 -1.64 18.72
CA TRP A 30 -11.45 -1.84 17.59
C TRP A 30 -10.05 -1.30 17.86
N ARG A 31 -9.98 -0.16 18.55
CA ARG A 31 -8.71 0.43 18.98
C ARG A 31 -7.91 -0.54 19.85
N TRP A 32 -8.53 -1.09 20.91
CA TRP A 32 -7.89 -2.08 21.76
C TRP A 32 -7.44 -3.32 20.99
N LEU A 33 -8.22 -3.81 20.02
CA LEU A 33 -7.86 -4.97 19.22
C LEU A 33 -6.56 -4.75 18.42
N VAL A 34 -6.38 -3.55 17.86
CA VAL A 34 -5.17 -3.18 17.12
C VAL A 34 -4.02 -2.90 18.09
N GLU A 35 -4.25 -2.13 19.15
CA GLU A 35 -3.23 -1.73 20.13
C GLU A 35 -2.64 -2.94 20.87
N SER A 36 -3.47 -3.91 21.26
CA SER A 36 -3.05 -5.15 21.91
C SER A 36 -2.44 -6.19 20.96
N GLY A 37 -2.49 -5.95 19.65
CA GLY A 37 -2.05 -6.92 18.63
C GLY A 37 -2.94 -8.15 18.49
N ALA A 38 -4.16 -8.10 19.05
CA ALA A 38 -5.17 -9.16 18.91
C ALA A 38 -5.73 -9.24 17.48
N TRP A 39 -5.70 -8.14 16.73
CA TRP A 39 -5.99 -8.10 15.30
C TRP A 39 -4.71 -7.85 14.50
N ARG A 40 -4.48 -8.67 13.46
CA ARG A 40 -3.21 -8.69 12.68
C ARG A 40 -3.39 -8.42 11.18
N GLY A 41 -4.54 -7.87 10.79
CA GLY A 41 -4.86 -7.66 9.37
C GLY A 41 -5.52 -8.86 8.71
N ILE A 42 -5.75 -8.71 7.39
CA ILE A 42 -6.31 -9.74 6.53
C ILE A 42 -5.17 -10.50 5.87
N SER A 43 -5.17 -11.82 5.99
CA SER A 43 -4.26 -12.69 5.25
C SER A 43 -4.93 -13.20 3.98
N PRO A 44 -4.22 -13.28 2.84
CA PRO A 44 -4.76 -13.89 1.63
C PRO A 44 -5.20 -15.33 1.89
N HIS A 45 -6.35 -15.72 1.33
CA HIS A 45 -6.96 -17.05 1.47
C HIS A 45 -6.42 -18.08 0.47
N TYR A 46 -5.41 -17.71 -0.32
CA TYR A 46 -4.78 -18.55 -1.33
C TYR A 46 -3.26 -18.49 -1.19
N ALA A 47 -2.58 -19.54 -1.67
CA ALA A 47 -1.13 -19.60 -1.63
C ALA A 47 -0.52 -18.53 -2.53
N ILE A 48 0.32 -17.66 -1.94
CA ILE A 48 1.17 -16.74 -2.69
C ILE A 48 2.60 -17.23 -2.55
N TRP A 49 3.26 -17.40 -3.70
CA TRP A 49 4.58 -18.04 -3.77
C TRP A 49 5.69 -17.05 -3.43
N SER A 50 6.32 -16.47 -4.45
CA SER A 50 7.49 -15.62 -4.29
C SER A 50 7.10 -14.25 -3.75
N ASN A 51 7.77 -13.82 -2.68
CA ASN A 51 7.70 -12.47 -2.12
C ASN A 51 6.29 -11.94 -1.85
N ALA A 52 5.35 -12.82 -1.52
CA ALA A 52 3.93 -12.46 -1.36
C ALA A 52 3.33 -11.70 -2.57
N GLY A 53 3.87 -11.93 -3.78
CA GLY A 53 3.42 -11.29 -5.02
C GLY A 53 4.06 -9.93 -5.32
N TRP A 54 4.96 -9.47 -4.45
CA TRP A 54 5.59 -8.16 -4.57
C TRP A 54 6.86 -8.17 -5.41
N ARG A 55 7.10 -7.05 -6.10
CA ARG A 55 8.41 -6.75 -6.68
C ARG A 55 9.45 -6.56 -5.57
N GLN A 56 10.67 -7.05 -5.80
CA GLN A 56 11.76 -6.98 -4.80
C GLN A 56 12.22 -5.56 -4.49
N ASP A 57 12.18 -4.67 -5.48
CA ASP A 57 12.56 -3.27 -5.30
C ASP A 57 11.43 -2.41 -4.72
N ALA A 58 10.25 -2.97 -4.48
CA ALA A 58 9.12 -2.24 -3.91
C ALA A 58 9.15 -2.13 -2.38
N PHE A 59 10.11 -2.79 -1.71
CA PHE A 59 10.24 -2.75 -0.26
C PHE A 59 10.99 -1.49 0.19
N PRO A 60 10.36 -0.61 1.00
CA PRO A 60 11.07 0.50 1.65
C PRO A 60 11.95 0.01 2.80
N GLU A 61 12.79 0.90 3.35
CA GLU A 61 13.60 0.61 4.54
C GLU A 61 12.75 0.19 5.76
N LYS A 62 11.53 0.74 5.88
CA LYS A 62 10.55 0.42 6.93
C LYS A 62 9.15 0.30 6.32
N GLY A 63 8.44 -0.76 6.68
CA GLY A 63 7.07 -1.03 6.21
C GLY A 63 7.00 -2.02 5.04
N SER A 64 5.80 -2.22 4.51
CA SER A 64 5.52 -3.07 3.34
C SER A 64 5.58 -2.26 2.03
N PRO A 65 5.60 -2.92 0.86
CA PRO A 65 5.40 -2.26 -0.42
C PRO A 65 4.13 -1.39 -0.43
N GLY A 66 4.24 -0.18 -0.98
CA GLY A 66 3.15 0.80 -0.99
C GLY A 66 2.99 1.64 0.30
N SER A 67 3.74 1.34 1.37
CA SER A 67 3.62 2.08 2.65
C SER A 67 4.40 3.39 2.70
N ASN A 68 5.40 3.54 1.83
CA ASN A 68 6.23 4.74 1.74
C ASN A 68 5.81 5.56 0.51
N TYR A 69 5.26 6.75 0.75
CA TYR A 69 4.77 7.63 -0.30
C TYR A 69 5.84 7.99 -1.34
N GLU A 70 7.06 8.31 -0.90
CA GLU A 70 8.14 8.73 -1.81
C GLU A 70 8.55 7.60 -2.76
N LEU A 71 8.63 6.37 -2.25
CA LEU A 71 8.91 5.19 -3.06
C LEU A 71 7.77 4.89 -4.03
N LEU A 72 6.52 4.91 -3.56
CA LEU A 72 5.33 4.72 -4.41
C LEU A 72 5.27 5.77 -5.52
N ARG A 73 5.49 7.04 -5.18
CA ARG A 73 5.54 8.15 -6.14
C ARG A 73 6.59 7.89 -7.20
N GLN A 74 7.83 7.60 -6.80
CA GLN A 74 8.92 7.35 -7.73
C GLN A 74 8.66 6.16 -8.66
N GLN A 75 8.11 5.06 -8.12
CA GLN A 75 7.97 3.80 -8.85
C GLN A 75 6.70 3.72 -9.71
N VAL A 76 5.67 4.49 -9.36
CA VAL A 76 4.35 4.45 -10.00
C VAL A 76 3.99 5.82 -10.56
N LEU A 77 3.77 6.82 -9.71
CA LEU A 77 3.16 8.10 -10.12
C LEU A 77 4.04 8.91 -11.08
N ASP A 78 5.34 8.98 -10.83
CA ASP A 78 6.30 9.73 -11.66
C ASP A 78 6.81 8.90 -12.85
N ARG A 79 6.72 7.57 -12.76
CA ARG A 79 7.26 6.64 -13.76
C ARG A 79 6.42 6.60 -15.04
N TYR A 80 5.13 6.88 -14.92
CA TYR A 80 4.15 6.85 -16.00
C TYR A 80 3.45 8.21 -16.10
N PRO A 81 2.80 8.57 -17.23
CA PRO A 81 2.09 9.85 -17.37
C PRO A 81 0.74 9.85 -16.61
N ILE A 82 0.73 9.39 -15.35
CA ILE A 82 -0.48 9.28 -14.52
C ILE A 82 -0.89 10.68 -14.08
N LYS A 83 -2.08 11.11 -14.50
CA LYS A 83 -2.70 12.37 -14.06
C LYS A 83 -3.51 12.19 -12.79
N HIS A 84 -4.19 11.06 -12.67
CA HIS A 84 -4.98 10.70 -11.50
C HIS A 84 -4.73 9.23 -11.16
N ALA A 85 -4.46 8.96 -9.90
CA ALA A 85 -4.38 7.63 -9.33
C ALA A 85 -5.54 7.46 -8.33
N VAL A 86 -6.30 6.38 -8.47
CA VAL A 86 -7.33 5.99 -7.51
C VAL A 86 -6.71 5.00 -6.54
N LEU A 87 -6.78 5.33 -5.26
CA LEU A 87 -6.26 4.53 -4.15
C LEU A 87 -7.23 3.41 -3.76
N THR A 88 -6.72 2.22 -3.39
CA THR A 88 -7.51 0.99 -3.17
C THR A 88 -7.06 0.10 -2.03
#